data_AF-A0A1S1HYV2-F1
#
_entry.id   AF-A0A1S1HYV2-F1
#
_cell.length_a   1.000
_cell.length_b   1.000
_cell.length_c   1.000
_cell.angle_alpha   90.00
_cell.angle_beta   90.00
_cell.angle_gamma   90.00
#
_symmetry.space_group_name_H-M   'P 1'
#
loop_
_entity.id
_entity.type
_entity.pdbx_description
1 polymer ?
#
loop_
_entity_poly.entity_id
_entity_poly.type
_entity_poly.pdbx_seq_one_letter_code
_entity_poly.pdbx_strand_id
1 'polypeptide(L)'
;MLENIELNQKLLIDDKKIFTIEIGKEIKRLRRRRGLTGQELADYLGVSQQQLSRYECGICAIKLDYLMVLLHYLEVSVDAFFKNVLVNVFEENNEIGFRYYNIFFLLMMT
;
A
#
# COMPACT_ATOMS: atom_id res chain seq x y z
N MET A 1 19.94 -17.84 19.67
CA MET A 1 19.38 -18.34 18.39
C MET A 1 17.88 -18.09 18.32
N LEU A 2 17.09 -18.46 19.35
CA LEU A 2 15.65 -18.18 19.43
C LEU A 2 15.32 -16.67 19.51
N GLU A 3 16.04 -15.89 20.33
CA GLU A 3 15.86 -14.43 20.43
C GLU A 3 16.06 -13.70 19.08
N ASN A 4 17.02 -14.14 18.27
CA ASN A 4 17.26 -13.57 16.93
C ASN A 4 16.12 -13.90 15.94
N ILE A 5 15.42 -15.02 16.12
CA ILE A 5 14.28 -15.40 15.28
C ILE A 5 13.06 -14.55 15.66
N GLU A 6 12.79 -14.38 16.95
CA GLU A 6 11.69 -13.53 17.44
C GLU A 6 11.88 -12.06 17.03
N LEU A 7 13.11 -11.55 17.13
CA LEU A 7 13.44 -10.19 16.68
C LEU A 7 13.20 -10.01 15.18
N ASN A 8 13.62 -10.97 14.36
CA ASN A 8 13.39 -10.93 12.91
C ASN A 8 11.90 -11.05 12.55
N GLN A 9 11.12 -11.85 13.29
CA GLN A 9 9.67 -11.94 13.10
C GLN A 9 8.98 -10.62 13.46
N LYS A 10 9.39 -9.97 14.55
CA LYS A 10 8.87 -8.66 14.94
C LYS A 10 9.16 -7.60 13.89
N LEU A 11 10.40 -7.52 13.40
CA LEU A 11 10.79 -6.62 12.30
C LEU A 11 9.91 -6.82 11.06
N LEU A 12 9.68 -8.08 10.66
CA LEU A 12 8.81 -8.42 9.53
C LEU A 12 7.35 -8.01 9.74
N ILE A 13 6.85 -8.06 10.97
CA ILE A 13 5.49 -7.61 11.31
C ILE A 13 5.40 -6.09 11.17
N ASP A 14 6.40 -5.36 11.65
CA ASP A 14 6.45 -3.90 11.55
C ASP A 14 6.56 -3.43 10.09
N ASP A 15 7.39 -4.09 9.28
CA ASP A 15 7.53 -3.83 7.84
C ASP A 15 6.18 -3.99 7.12
N LYS A 16 5.50 -5.13 7.33
CA LYS A 16 4.18 -5.40 6.73
C LYS A 16 3.14 -4.36 7.14
N LYS A 17 3.18 -3.92 8.40
CA LYS A 17 2.25 -2.92 8.93
C LYS A 17 2.44 -1.57 8.23
N ILE A 18 3.68 -1.11 8.08
CA ILE A 18 4.03 0.12 7.37
C ILE A 18 3.51 0.06 5.93
N PHE A 19 3.81 -1.01 5.19
CA PHE A 19 3.32 -1.15 3.82
C PHE A 19 1.79 -1.19 3.73
N THR A 20 1.12 -1.88 4.65
CA THR A 20 -0.35 -1.93 4.68
C THR A 20 -0.96 -0.54 4.85
N ILE A 21 -0.39 0.30 5.71
CA ILE A 21 -0.85 1.67 5.94
C ILE A 21 -0.58 2.55 4.71
N GLU A 22 0.64 2.52 4.17
CA GLU A 22 1.02 3.40 3.06
C GLU A 22 0.33 3.04 1.74
N ILE A 23 0.09 1.76 1.48
CA ILE A 23 -0.76 1.30 0.36
C ILE A 23 -2.19 1.83 0.53
N GLY A 24 -2.76 1.73 1.75
CA GLY A 24 -4.09 2.26 2.05
C GLY A 24 -4.22 3.76 1.81
N LYS A 25 -3.24 4.53 2.29
CA LYS A 25 -3.17 5.99 2.08
C LYS A 25 -3.09 6.34 0.60
N GLU A 26 -2.28 5.63 -0.18
CA GLU A 26 -2.15 5.89 -1.62
C GLU A 26 -3.44 5.57 -2.38
N ILE A 27 -4.13 4.46 -2.05
CA ILE A 27 -5.45 4.14 -2.61
C ILE A 27 -6.44 5.29 -2.36
N LYS A 28 -6.51 5.76 -1.10
CA LYS A 28 -7.38 6.87 -0.70
C LYS A 28 -7.07 8.16 -1.45
N ARG A 29 -5.78 8.45 -1.65
CA ARG A 29 -5.31 9.63 -2.41
C ARG A 29 -5.75 9.54 -3.86
N LEU A 30 -5.53 8.41 -4.52
CA LEU A 30 -5.92 8.20 -5.92
C LEU A 30 -7.43 8.25 -6.12
N ARG A 31 -8.20 7.60 -5.23
CA ARG A 31 -9.66 7.68 -5.24
C ARG A 31 -10.15 9.13 -5.18
N ARG A 32 -9.64 9.90 -4.21
CA ARG A 32 -10.00 11.31 -4.04
C ARG A 32 -9.60 12.16 -5.23
N ARG A 33 -8.44 11.90 -5.84
CA ARG A 33 -7.98 12.59 -7.06
C ARG A 33 -8.93 12.37 -8.24
N ARG A 34 -9.58 11.20 -8.31
CA ARG A 34 -10.62 10.87 -9.30
C ARG A 34 -12.00 11.41 -8.94
N GLY A 35 -12.16 12.10 -7.80
CA GLY A 35 -13.45 12.63 -7.34
C GLY A 35 -14.43 11.58 -6.82
N LEU A 36 -13.97 10.34 -6.61
CA LEU A 36 -14.83 9.23 -6.20
C LEU A 36 -15.07 9.24 -4.69
N THR A 37 -16.31 8.98 -4.30
CA THR A 37 -16.68 8.62 -2.93
C THR A 37 -16.18 7.21 -2.58
N GLY A 38 -16.12 6.91 -1.29
CA GLY A 38 -15.78 5.55 -0.85
C GLY A 38 -16.81 4.50 -1.29
N GLN A 39 -18.08 4.87 -1.40
CA GLN A 39 -19.11 3.94 -1.87
C GLN A 39 -18.90 3.58 -3.34
N GLU A 40 -18.68 4.58 -4.21
CA GLU A 40 -18.50 4.34 -5.66
C GLU A 40 -17.31 3.42 -5.97
N LEU A 41 -16.17 3.61 -5.30
CA LEU A 41 -15.02 2.71 -5.49
C LEU A 41 -15.28 1.31 -4.90
N ALA A 42 -15.98 1.23 -3.77
CA ALA A 42 -16.32 -0.06 -3.16
C ALA A 42 -17.26 -0.87 -4.06
N ASP A 43 -18.27 -0.22 -4.63
CA ASP A 43 -19.22 -0.82 -5.57
C ASP A 43 -18.50 -1.35 -6.81
N TYR A 44 -17.57 -0.58 -7.37
CA TYR A 44 -16.75 -1.02 -8.51
C TYR A 44 -15.92 -2.28 -8.18
N LEU A 45 -15.31 -2.32 -6.99
CA LEU A 45 -14.50 -3.47 -6.55
C LEU A 45 -15.33 -4.66 -6.08
N GLY A 46 -16.66 -4.53 -5.97
CA GLY A 46 -17.53 -5.57 -5.43
C GLY A 46 -17.25 -5.86 -3.95
N VAL A 47 -16.87 -4.85 -3.17
CA VAL A 47 -16.64 -4.94 -1.72
C VAL A 47 -17.57 -3.99 -0.96
N SER A 48 -17.73 -4.19 0.35
CA SER A 48 -18.47 -3.22 1.16
C SER A 48 -17.68 -1.92 1.33
N GLN A 49 -18.37 -0.79 1.49
CA GLN A 49 -17.74 0.50 1.80
C GLN A 49 -16.89 0.43 3.08
N GLN A 50 -17.33 -0.34 4.07
CA GLN A 50 -16.57 -0.58 5.30
C GLN A 50 -15.25 -1.30 5.01
N GLN A 51 -15.26 -2.29 4.11
CA GLN A 51 -14.05 -3.00 3.70
C GLN A 51 -13.10 -2.09 2.94
N LEU A 52 -13.60 -1.26 2.01
CA LEU A 52 -12.77 -0.24 1.37
C LEU A 52 -12.18 0.72 2.41
N SER A 53 -12.98 1.20 3.36
CA SER A 53 -12.52 2.08 4.44
C SER A 53 -11.39 1.42 5.25
N ARG A 54 -11.51 0.11 5.55
CA ARG A 54 -10.44 -0.64 6.24
C ARG A 54 -9.17 -0.73 5.41
N TYR A 55 -9.25 -0.90 4.09
CA TYR A 55 -8.09 -0.82 3.22
C TYR A 55 -7.46 0.57 3.26
N GLU A 56 -8.25 1.62 3.06
CA GLU A 56 -7.78 3.00 3.00
C GLU A 56 -7.19 3.53 4.31
N CYS A 57 -7.58 2.95 5.44
CA CYS A 57 -7.07 3.27 6.77
C CYS A 57 -5.93 2.34 7.21
N GLY A 58 -5.49 1.39 6.38
CA GLY A 58 -4.43 0.45 6.73
C GLY A 58 -4.81 -0.56 7.83
N ILE A 59 -6.10 -0.76 8.08
CA ILE A 59 -6.60 -1.70 9.11
C ILE A 59 -6.42 -3.14 8.64
N CYS A 60 -6.52 -3.39 7.32
CA CYS A 60 -6.17 -4.66 6.72
C CYS A 60 -5.55 -4.47 5.34
N ALA A 61 -4.74 -5.44 4.93
CA ALA A 61 -4.15 -5.45 3.60
C ALA A 61 -5.22 -5.70 2.53
N ILE A 62 -5.13 -4.94 1.44
CA ILE A 62 -5.81 -5.28 0.19
C ILE A 62 -5.08 -6.47 -0.45
N LYS A 63 -5.82 -7.40 -1.05
CA LYS A 63 -5.21 -8.49 -1.82
C LYS A 63 -4.70 -7.96 -3.15
N LEU A 64 -3.66 -8.59 -3.68
CA LEU A 64 -3.00 -8.13 -4.91
C LEU A 64 -3.93 -8.12 -6.12
N ASP A 65 -4.77 -9.13 -6.28
CA ASP A 65 -5.80 -9.21 -7.33
C ASP A 65 -6.75 -8.00 -7.32
N TYR A 66 -7.28 -7.64 -6.14
CA TYR A 66 -8.09 -6.43 -5.97
C TYR A 66 -7.31 -5.15 -6.28
N LEU A 67 -6.04 -5.07 -5.87
CA LEU A 67 -5.19 -3.93 -6.19
C LEU A 67 -5.00 -3.78 -7.70
N MET A 68 -4.75 -4.86 -8.44
CA MET A 68 -4.58 -4.80 -9.90
C MET A 68 -5.85 -4.28 -10.60
N VAL A 69 -7.03 -4.75 -10.19
CA VAL A 69 -8.33 -4.30 -10.71
C VAL A 69 -8.58 -2.82 -10.38
N LEU A 70 -8.25 -2.41 -9.15
CA LEU A 70 -8.34 -1.03 -8.69
C LEU A 70 -7.45 -0.09 -9.53
N LEU A 71 -6.19 -0.46 -9.72
CA LEU A 71 -5.23 0.36 -10.46
C LEU A 71 -5.61 0.50 -11.94
N HIS A 72 -6.13 -0.57 -12.54
CA HIS A 72 -6.69 -0.51 -13.89
C HIS A 72 -7.84 0.50 -13.98
N TYR A 73 -8.79 0.45 -13.03
CA TYR A 73 -9.92 1.36 -12.99
C TYR A 73 -9.55 2.83 -12.76
N LEU A 74 -8.58 3.06 -11.88
CA LEU A 74 -8.07 4.41 -11.62
C LEU A 74 -7.08 4.87 -12.69
N GLU A 75 -6.83 4.07 -13.74
CA GLU A 75 -5.85 4.25 -14.81
C GLU A 75 -4.48 4.72 -14.27
N VAL A 76 -3.98 4.01 -13.26
CA VAL A 76 -2.67 4.27 -12.64
C VAL A 76 -1.78 3.06 -12.91
N SER A 77 -0.56 3.31 -13.39
CA SER A 77 0.43 2.23 -13.53
C SER A 77 0.89 1.74 -12.16
N VAL A 78 1.22 0.45 -12.09
CA VAL A 78 1.79 -0.17 -10.89
C VAL A 78 3.05 0.60 -10.44
N ASP A 79 3.86 1.04 -11.39
CA ASP A 79 5.08 1.80 -11.14
C ASP A 79 4.80 3.13 -10.44
N ALA A 80 3.85 3.92 -10.97
CA ALA A 80 3.48 5.20 -10.39
C ALA A 80 2.85 5.05 -9.00
N PHE A 81 2.06 4.00 -8.81
CA PHE A 81 1.48 3.67 -7.51
C PHE A 81 2.56 3.38 -6.47
N PHE A 82 3.46 2.43 -6.76
CA PHE A 82 4.47 2.01 -5.79
C PHE A 82 5.59 3.04 -5.59
N LYS A 83 5.83 3.93 -6.57
CA LYS A 83 6.71 5.09 -6.39
C LYS A 83 6.21 5.99 -5.25
N ASN A 84 4.92 6.33 -5.22
CA ASN A 84 4.35 7.14 -4.14
C ASN A 84 4.31 6.38 -2.80
N VAL A 85 3.95 5.07 -2.82
CA VAL A 85 3.99 4.24 -1.61
C VAL A 85 5.39 4.24 -1.02
N LEU A 86 6.43 4.03 -1.84
CA LEU A 86 7.80 3.98 -1.38
C LEU A 86 8.27 5.33 -0.81
N VAL A 87 7.92 6.44 -1.45
CA VAL A 87 8.20 7.79 -0.91
C VAL A 87 7.60 7.94 0.49
N ASN A 88 6.32 7.58 0.67
CA ASN A 88 5.69 7.68 1.98
C ASN A 88 6.31 6.72 3.01
N VAL A 89 6.75 5.52 2.59
CA VAL A 89 7.47 4.59 3.47
C VAL A 89 8.81 5.18 3.91
N PHE A 90 9.56 5.85 3.02
CA PHE A 90 10.80 6.54 3.40
C PHE A 90 10.56 7.69 4.38
N GLU A 91 9.47 8.44 4.19
CA GLU A 91 9.08 9.54 5.09
C GLU A 91 8.67 9.04 6.48
N GLU A 92 7.91 7.94 6.54
CA GLU A 92 7.42 7.37 7.81
C GLU A 92 8.51 6.56 8.53
N ASN A 93 9.26 5.74 7.80
CA ASN A 93 10.32 4.91 8.36
C ASN A 93 11.45 4.65 7.34
N ASN A 94 12.48 5.49 7.43
CA ASN A 94 13.63 5.46 6.54
C ASN A 94 14.37 4.11 6.54
N GLU A 95 14.47 3.42 7.68
CA GLU A 95 15.13 2.10 7.75
C GLU A 95 14.39 1.06 6.91
N ILE A 96 13.05 1.07 6.97
CA ILE A 96 12.21 0.17 6.16
C ILE A 96 12.32 0.55 4.68
N GLY A 97 12.28 1.84 4.37
CA GLY A 97 12.52 2.34 3.01
C GLY A 97 13.82 1.81 2.41
N PHE A 98 14.94 1.92 3.15
CA PHE A 98 16.24 1.39 2.71
C PHE A 98 16.25 -0.13 2.60
N ARG A 99 15.62 -0.86 3.53
CA ARG A 99 15.54 -2.33 3.51
C ARG A 99 14.90 -2.84 2.22
N TYR A 100 13.89 -2.13 1.71
CA TYR A 100 13.15 -2.50 0.51
C TYR A 100 13.58 -1.77 -0.76
N TYR A 101 14.50 -0.80 -0.67
CA TYR A 101 14.94 0.03 -1.80
C TYR A 101 15.31 -0.77 -3.06
N ASN A 102 16.02 -1.89 -2.89
CA ASN A 102 16.45 -2.73 -4.01
C ASN A 102 15.29 -3.34 -4.82
N ILE A 103 14.17 -3.67 -4.16
CA ILE A 103 12.97 -4.20 -4.84
C ILE A 103 12.37 -3.14 -5.78
N PHE A 104 12.46 -1.87 -5.38
CA PHE A 104 11.90 -0.74 -6.10
C PHE A 104 12.96 0.08 -6.84
N PHE A 105 14.20 -0.42 -6.95
CA PHE A 105 15.32 0.34 -7.53
C PHE A 105 15.01 0.81 -8.95
N LEU A 106 14.44 -0.09 -9.76
CA LEU A 106 14.03 0.21 -11.14
C LEU A 106 12.93 1.27 -11.22
N LEU A 107 12.04 1.33 -10.22
CA LEU A 107 10.93 2.29 -10.15
C LEU A 107 11.38 3.72 -9.83
N MET A 108 12.58 3.88 -9.26
CA MET A 108 13.16 5.16 -8.87
C MET A 108 14.02 5.80 -9.97
N MET A 109 14.43 5.02 -10.98
CA MET A 109 15.31 5.47 -12.09
C MET A 109 14.54 5.98 -13.32
N THR A 110 13.21 5.83 -13.33
CA THR A 110 12.29 6.26 -14.40
C THR A 110 11.39 7.41 -13.92
#